data_AF-A0A366WAQ7-F1
#
_entry.id   AF-A0A366WAQ7-F1
#
_cell.length_a   1.000
_cell.length_b   1.000
_cell.length_c   1.000
_cell.angle_alpha   90.00
_cell.angle_beta   90.00
_cell.angle_gamma   90.00
#
_symmetry.space_group_name_H-M   'P 1'
#
loop_
_entity.id
_entity.type
_entity.pdbx_description
1 polymer ?
#
loop_
_entity_poly.entity_id
_entity_poly.type
_entity_poly.pdbx_seq_one_letter_code
_entity_poly.pdbx_strand_id
1 'polypeptide(L)'
;MLNGSSCKLRISMKKRIISTALALTPSTLQNKAICKALNYIFTQHELSKFNHKIVNIKVNELKKNWTVIYQSSTFSPIKSREFNLEVNLDFDTAINLKDKGSILGALQTGKIKLKGDDELIIAMRGLVSNLDEKRLNEVSERLFSFLRIKNESKRIDIQTVILSDLKNKDDVDFIRDAALKLEKANLPKALSLMLLAQQARPKGPFINKKVLQYKALLTK
;
A
#
# COMPACT_ATOMS: atom_id res chain seq x y z
N MET A 1 19.78 -13.09 20.00
CA MET A 1 18.43 -13.32 19.43
C MET A 1 17.34 -12.53 20.21
N LEU A 2 17.33 -11.19 20.17
CA LEU A 2 16.37 -10.36 20.93
C LEU A 2 15.51 -9.40 20.08
N ASN A 3 15.56 -9.49 18.73
CA ASN A 3 14.85 -8.53 17.86
C ASN A 3 13.36 -8.85 17.61
N GLY A 4 12.82 -9.96 18.15
CA GLY A 4 11.43 -10.37 17.90
C GLY A 4 10.36 -9.60 18.68
N SER A 5 10.68 -9.10 19.87
CA SER A 5 9.67 -8.53 20.79
C SER A 5 9.24 -7.11 20.43
N SER A 6 10.16 -6.31 19.85
CA SER A 6 9.89 -4.91 19.48
C SER A 6 8.89 -4.77 18.30
N CYS A 7 8.93 -5.71 17.35
CA CYS A 7 8.04 -5.67 16.19
C CYS A 7 6.57 -5.96 16.54
N LYS A 8 6.32 -6.93 17.43
CA LYS A 8 4.96 -7.29 17.88
C LYS A 8 4.26 -6.14 18.61
N LEU A 9 4.98 -5.41 19.46
CA LEU A 9 4.44 -4.25 20.19
C LEU A 9 4.00 -3.12 19.24
N ARG A 10 4.78 -2.84 18.19
CA ARG A 10 4.43 -1.79 17.19
C ARG A 10 3.17 -2.14 16.40
N ILE A 11 3.02 -3.39 15.97
CA ILE A 11 1.83 -3.84 15.22
C ILE A 11 0.58 -3.73 16.11
N SER A 12 0.68 -4.16 17.37
CA SER A 12 -0.41 -4.07 18.35
C SER A 12 -0.88 -2.63 18.57
N MET A 13 0.05 -1.67 18.66
CA MET A 13 -0.29 -0.27 18.85
C MET A 13 -0.98 0.34 17.61
N LYS A 14 -0.47 0.07 16.40
CA LYS A 14 -1.12 0.51 15.15
C LYS A 14 -2.54 -0.02 15.04
N LYS A 15 -2.76 -1.31 15.36
CA LYS A 15 -4.07 -1.95 15.37
C LYS A 15 -5.05 -1.24 16.31
N ARG A 16 -4.62 -0.93 17.54
CA ARG A 16 -5.44 -0.20 18.50
C ARG A 16 -5.80 1.20 17.99
N ILE A 17 -4.82 1.98 17.52
CA ILE A 17 -5.07 3.35 17.04
C ILE A 17 -6.07 3.38 15.89
N ILE A 18 -5.86 2.53 14.87
CA ILE A 18 -6.75 2.47 13.70
C ILE A 18 -8.15 1.98 14.11
N SER A 19 -8.23 0.94 14.95
CA SER A 19 -9.51 0.42 15.45
C SER A 19 -10.28 1.49 16.24
N THR A 20 -9.61 2.23 17.13
CA THR A 20 -10.20 3.35 17.87
C THR A 20 -10.66 4.47 16.93
N ALA A 21 -9.83 4.87 15.95
CA ALA A 21 -10.20 5.88 14.97
C ALA A 21 -11.45 5.48 14.16
N LEU A 22 -11.53 4.22 13.73
CA LEU A 22 -12.70 3.66 13.05
C LEU A 22 -13.91 3.48 13.98
N ALA A 23 -13.71 3.28 15.29
CA ALA A 23 -14.80 3.24 16.24
C ALA A 23 -15.43 4.63 16.45
N LEU A 24 -14.59 5.67 16.51
CA LEU A 24 -15.01 7.06 16.71
C LEU A 24 -15.62 7.70 15.44
N THR A 25 -15.21 7.23 14.26
CA THR A 25 -15.73 7.77 12.98
C THR A 25 -17.14 7.24 12.71
N PRO A 26 -18.15 8.08 12.42
CA PRO A 26 -19.48 7.61 12.03
C PRO A 26 -19.45 6.65 10.83
N SER A 27 -20.24 5.58 10.88
CA SER A 27 -20.28 4.56 9.81
C SER A 27 -20.69 5.14 8.45
N THR A 28 -21.52 6.18 8.44
CA THR A 28 -21.91 6.92 7.23
C THR A 28 -20.72 7.60 6.56
N LEU A 29 -19.80 8.18 7.34
CA LEU A 29 -18.58 8.81 6.83
C LEU A 29 -17.59 7.76 6.33
N GLN A 30 -17.44 6.65 7.04
CA GLN A 30 -16.58 5.54 6.58
C GLN A 30 -17.06 4.97 5.25
N ASN A 31 -18.36 4.69 5.11
CA ASN A 31 -18.94 4.21 3.86
C ASN A 31 -18.75 5.20 2.71
N LYS A 32 -18.94 6.51 2.96
CA LYS A 32 -18.67 7.57 1.97
C LYS A 32 -17.20 7.59 1.55
N ALA A 33 -16.27 7.44 2.50
CA ALA A 33 -14.84 7.39 2.20
C ALA A 33 -14.48 6.20 1.31
N ILE A 34 -15.05 5.02 1.61
CA ILE A 34 -14.86 3.80 0.80
C ILE A 34 -15.43 3.97 -0.60
N CYS A 35 -16.66 4.50 -0.74
CA CYS A 35 -17.24 4.75 -2.06
C CYS A 35 -16.37 5.71 -2.89
N LYS A 36 -15.87 6.79 -2.29
CA LYS A 36 -14.94 7.72 -2.95
C LYS A 36 -13.66 7.04 -3.39
N ALA A 37 -13.08 6.19 -2.54
CA ALA A 37 -11.88 5.42 -2.88
C ALA A 37 -12.13 4.46 -4.05
N LEU A 38 -13.22 3.68 -3.99
CA LEU A 38 -13.59 2.74 -5.06
C LEU A 38 -13.85 3.46 -6.39
N ASN A 39 -14.62 4.55 -6.37
CA ASN A 39 -14.90 5.36 -7.57
C ASN A 39 -13.63 5.94 -8.20
N TYR A 40 -12.67 6.35 -7.36
CA TYR A 40 -11.39 6.85 -7.83
C TYR A 40 -10.50 5.74 -8.41
N ILE A 41 -10.43 4.59 -7.74
CA ILE A 41 -9.59 3.47 -8.19
C ILE A 41 -10.13 2.90 -9.51
N PHE A 42 -11.45 2.77 -9.64
CA PHE A 42 -12.09 2.08 -10.77
C PHE A 42 -12.67 3.02 -11.84
N THR A 43 -12.29 4.30 -11.89
CA THR A 43 -12.85 5.24 -12.89
C THR A 43 -12.60 4.82 -14.34
N GLN A 44 -11.55 4.03 -14.60
CA GLN A 44 -11.16 3.59 -15.95
C GLN A 44 -11.54 2.13 -16.24
N HIS A 45 -12.30 1.49 -15.35
CA HIS A 45 -12.63 0.08 -15.46
C HIS A 45 -14.06 -0.11 -15.93
N GLU A 46 -14.28 -1.12 -16.78
CA GLU A 46 -15.62 -1.54 -17.14
C GLU A 46 -16.22 -2.35 -15.99
N LEU A 47 -17.26 -1.80 -15.36
CA LEU A 47 -17.94 -2.39 -14.20
C LEU A 47 -19.36 -2.85 -14.54
N SER A 48 -19.62 -3.18 -15.80
CA SER A 48 -20.93 -3.63 -16.30
C SER A 48 -21.48 -4.81 -15.48
N LYS A 49 -20.62 -5.78 -15.14
CA LYS A 49 -20.94 -6.93 -14.28
C LYS A 49 -21.39 -6.56 -12.86
N PHE A 50 -21.00 -5.38 -12.36
CA PHE A 50 -21.37 -4.91 -11.02
C PHE A 50 -22.65 -4.09 -11.01
N ASN A 51 -23.30 -3.84 -12.15
CA ASN A 51 -24.49 -3.00 -12.21
C ASN A 51 -25.62 -3.53 -11.31
N HIS A 52 -26.11 -2.69 -10.40
CA HIS A 52 -27.07 -3.01 -9.33
C HIS A 52 -26.63 -4.12 -8.36
N LYS A 53 -25.33 -4.47 -8.33
CA LYS A 53 -24.79 -5.46 -7.41
C LYS A 53 -24.33 -4.80 -6.11
N ILE A 54 -24.64 -5.46 -5.01
CA ILE A 54 -24.28 -5.06 -3.65
C ILE A 54 -23.02 -5.82 -3.23
N VAL A 55 -21.98 -5.05 -2.87
CA VAL A 55 -20.70 -5.57 -2.38
C VAL A 55 -20.57 -5.24 -0.89
N ASN A 56 -20.32 -6.25 -0.08
CA ASN A 56 -20.04 -6.12 1.34
C ASN A 56 -18.54 -6.32 1.61
N ILE A 57 -17.88 -5.34 2.23
CA ILE A 57 -16.47 -5.42 2.63
C ILE A 57 -16.43 -5.58 4.15
N LYS A 58 -15.87 -6.69 4.64
CA LYS A 58 -15.86 -7.07 6.05
C LYS A 58 -14.46 -7.32 6.56
N VAL A 59 -14.09 -6.59 7.62
CA VAL A 59 -12.84 -6.79 8.35
C VAL A 59 -13.16 -7.42 9.70
N ASN A 60 -12.81 -8.70 9.86
CA ASN A 60 -13.36 -9.58 10.90
C ASN A 60 -13.14 -9.05 12.32
N GLU A 61 -11.93 -8.65 12.68
CA GLU A 61 -11.60 -8.23 14.05
C GLU A 61 -12.12 -6.84 14.41
N LEU A 62 -12.49 -6.03 13.41
CA LEU A 62 -13.07 -4.72 13.67
C LEU A 62 -14.56 -4.81 13.98
N LYS A 63 -15.23 -5.94 13.70
CA LYS A 63 -16.69 -6.07 13.71
C LYS A 63 -17.36 -4.94 12.89
N LYS A 64 -16.67 -4.49 11.83
CA LYS A 64 -17.14 -3.46 10.90
C LYS A 64 -17.33 -4.10 9.53
N ASN A 65 -18.40 -3.68 8.88
CA ASN A 65 -18.67 -3.96 7.49
C ASN A 65 -19.07 -2.67 6.77
N TRP A 66 -18.79 -2.64 5.49
CA TRP A 66 -19.12 -1.53 4.61
C TRP A 66 -19.83 -2.08 3.39
N THR A 67 -21.04 -1.60 3.16
CA THR A 67 -21.91 -2.12 2.11
C THR A 67 -22.10 -1.04 1.07
N VAL A 68 -21.74 -1.37 -0.16
CA VAL A 68 -21.78 -0.47 -1.30
C VAL A 68 -22.57 -1.11 -2.44
N ILE A 69 -23.32 -0.30 -3.18
CA ILE A 69 -23.98 -0.70 -4.41
C ILE A 69 -23.33 0.04 -5.57
N TYR A 70 -23.08 -0.66 -6.67
CA TYR A 70 -22.65 -0.02 -7.91
C TYR A 70 -23.87 0.23 -8.81
N GLN A 71 -24.19 1.50 -9.04
CA GLN A 71 -25.33 1.93 -9.85
C GLN A 71 -25.01 3.26 -10.51
N SER A 72 -25.55 3.50 -11.71
CA SER A 72 -25.31 4.75 -12.45
C SER A 72 -23.82 5.09 -12.56
N SER A 73 -23.01 4.09 -12.89
CA SER A 73 -21.55 4.20 -13.03
C SER A 73 -20.77 4.62 -11.78
N THR A 74 -21.35 4.51 -10.58
CA THR A 74 -20.68 4.87 -9.33
C THR A 74 -21.03 3.91 -8.19
N PHE A 75 -20.08 3.69 -7.30
CA PHE A 75 -20.30 3.11 -5.98
C PHE A 75 -20.96 4.14 -5.06
N SER A 76 -22.04 3.71 -4.41
CA SER A 76 -22.78 4.49 -3.43
C SER A 76 -23.04 3.66 -2.16
N PRO A 77 -23.10 4.29 -0.98
CA PRO A 77 -23.33 3.57 0.26
C PRO A 77 -24.78 3.11 0.34
N ILE A 78 -25.02 1.88 0.79
CA ILE A 78 -26.37 1.32 0.97
C ILE A 78 -26.49 0.61 2.32
N LYS A 79 -27.70 0.60 2.89
CA LYS A 79 -28.05 -0.24 4.04
C LYS A 79 -28.80 -1.46 3.53
N SER A 80 -28.10 -2.58 3.38
CA SER A 80 -28.70 -3.86 2.99
C SER A 80 -28.16 -4.98 3.88
N ARG A 81 -29.00 -5.99 4.14
CA ARG A 81 -28.57 -7.26 4.77
C ARG A 81 -28.15 -8.28 3.73
N GLU A 82 -28.63 -8.14 2.50
CA GLU A 82 -28.32 -8.99 1.37
C GLU A 82 -27.20 -8.39 0.53
N PHE A 83 -26.30 -9.23 0.05
CA PHE A 83 -25.17 -8.85 -0.77
C PHE A 83 -24.90 -9.93 -1.82
N ASN A 84 -24.47 -9.51 -3.01
CA ASN A 84 -24.12 -10.42 -4.10
C ASN A 84 -22.66 -10.88 -4.04
N LEU A 85 -21.80 -10.05 -3.41
CA LEU A 85 -20.39 -10.34 -3.20
C LEU A 85 -19.96 -9.87 -1.81
N GLU A 86 -19.28 -10.73 -1.06
CA GLU A 86 -18.64 -10.42 0.21
C GLU A 86 -17.13 -10.56 0.10
N VAL A 87 -16.42 -9.48 0.43
CA VAL A 87 -14.96 -9.43 0.55
C VAL A 87 -14.60 -9.51 2.04
N ASN A 88 -14.09 -10.66 2.46
CA ASN A 88 -13.67 -10.92 3.83
C ASN A 88 -12.15 -10.89 3.95
N LEU A 89 -11.64 -10.19 4.95
CA LEU A 89 -10.23 -10.21 5.31
C LEU A 89 -10.07 -9.97 6.81
N ASP A 90 -8.93 -10.38 7.36
CA ASP A 90 -8.54 -10.01 8.71
C ASP A 90 -7.89 -8.62 8.74
N PHE A 91 -7.85 -8.02 9.93
CA PHE A 91 -7.31 -6.68 10.12
C PHE A 91 -5.82 -6.61 9.77
N ASP A 92 -5.08 -7.64 10.15
CA ASP A 92 -3.63 -7.70 9.94
C ASP A 92 -3.31 -7.78 8.44
N THR A 93 -4.13 -8.46 7.64
CA THR A 93 -4.06 -8.44 6.17
C THR A 93 -4.40 -7.05 5.67
N ALA A 94 -5.52 -6.46 6.09
CA ALA A 94 -5.98 -5.15 5.61
C ALA A 94 -4.93 -4.04 5.74
N ILE A 95 -4.23 -3.96 6.88
CA ILE A 95 -3.19 -2.94 7.11
C ILE A 95 -1.89 -3.18 6.33
N ASN A 96 -1.70 -4.39 5.79
CA ASN A 96 -0.52 -4.79 5.04
C ASN A 96 -0.75 -4.80 3.52
N LEU A 97 -1.96 -4.48 3.05
CA LEU A 97 -2.26 -4.29 1.62
C LEU A 97 -1.74 -2.94 1.14
N LYS A 98 -0.45 -2.86 0.84
CA LYS A 98 0.24 -1.60 0.49
C LYS A 98 0.23 -1.30 -0.99
N ASP A 99 0.29 -2.35 -1.81
CA ASP A 99 0.46 -2.28 -3.25
C ASP A 99 -0.37 -3.37 -3.96
N LYS A 100 -0.49 -3.25 -5.28
CA LYS A 100 -1.25 -4.19 -6.11
C LYS A 100 -0.77 -5.64 -5.93
N GLY A 101 0.55 -5.84 -5.85
CA GLY A 101 1.15 -7.16 -5.67
C GLY A 101 0.74 -7.81 -4.35
N SER A 102 0.72 -7.04 -3.26
CA SER A 102 0.29 -7.50 -1.94
C SER A 102 -1.20 -7.91 -1.92
N ILE A 103 -2.05 -7.20 -2.66
CA ILE A 103 -3.49 -7.53 -2.79
C ILE A 103 -3.66 -8.82 -3.59
N LEU A 104 -2.98 -8.95 -4.73
CA LEU A 104 -3.04 -10.17 -5.55
C LEU A 104 -2.50 -11.38 -4.81
N GLY A 105 -1.35 -11.24 -4.12
CA GLY A 105 -0.80 -12.29 -3.26
C GLY A 105 -1.78 -12.70 -2.17
N ALA A 106 -2.44 -11.75 -1.51
CA ALA A 106 -3.42 -12.05 -0.47
C ALA A 106 -4.69 -12.74 -1.01
N LEU A 107 -5.11 -12.44 -2.24
CA LEU A 107 -6.19 -13.16 -2.94
C LEU A 107 -5.80 -14.58 -3.35
N GLN A 108 -4.54 -14.80 -3.74
CA GLN A 108 -4.01 -16.11 -4.11
C GLN A 108 -3.83 -17.01 -2.89
N THR A 109 -3.32 -16.48 -1.78
CA THR A 109 -3.13 -17.26 -0.55
C THR A 109 -4.40 -17.37 0.30
N GLY A 110 -5.54 -16.87 -0.17
CA GLY A 110 -6.82 -16.95 0.55
C GLY A 110 -6.92 -16.09 1.83
N LYS A 111 -6.03 -15.12 2.00
CA LYS A 111 -6.10 -14.12 3.08
C LYS A 111 -7.22 -13.11 2.83
N ILE A 112 -7.47 -12.79 1.56
CA ILE A 112 -8.69 -12.13 1.10
C ILE A 112 -9.62 -13.22 0.55
N LYS A 113 -10.76 -13.42 1.20
CA LYS A 113 -11.77 -14.41 0.82
C LYS A 113 -12.93 -13.70 0.13
N LEU A 114 -13.23 -14.11 -1.09
CA LEU A 114 -14.41 -13.66 -1.83
C LEU A 114 -15.50 -14.73 -1.70
N LYS A 115 -16.73 -14.31 -1.38
CA LYS A 115 -17.91 -15.19 -1.30
C LYS A 115 -19.07 -14.55 -2.04
N GLY A 116 -19.87 -15.33 -2.76
CA GLY A 116 -21.01 -14.79 -3.51
C GLY A 116 -21.13 -15.46 -4.87
N ASP A 117 -21.69 -14.72 -5.82
CA ASP A 117 -21.84 -15.13 -7.23
C ASP A 117 -20.47 -15.37 -7.90
N ASP A 118 -20.30 -16.54 -8.53
CA ASP A 118 -19.05 -16.93 -9.18
C ASP A 118 -18.64 -15.96 -10.30
N GLU A 119 -19.58 -15.43 -11.07
CA GLU A 119 -19.30 -14.45 -12.11
C GLU A 119 -18.74 -13.15 -11.52
N LEU A 120 -19.27 -12.73 -10.37
CA LEU A 120 -18.78 -11.55 -9.64
C LEU A 120 -17.43 -11.79 -8.99
N ILE A 121 -17.16 -13.00 -8.49
CA ILE A 121 -15.85 -13.37 -7.96
C ILE A 121 -14.80 -13.29 -9.07
N ILE A 122 -15.09 -13.86 -10.25
CA ILE A 122 -14.21 -13.80 -11.42
C ILE A 122 -14.01 -12.35 -11.85
N ALA A 123 -15.08 -11.56 -11.93
CA ALA A 123 -15.02 -10.15 -12.30
C ALA A 123 -14.15 -9.33 -11.31
N MET A 124 -14.34 -9.53 -10.00
CA MET A 124 -13.55 -8.86 -8.96
C MET A 124 -12.07 -9.22 -9.06
N ARG A 125 -11.73 -10.49 -9.29
CA ARG A 125 -10.34 -10.91 -9.53
C ARG A 125 -9.75 -10.22 -10.76
N GLY A 126 -10.51 -10.14 -11.86
CA GLY A 126 -10.11 -9.42 -13.07
C GLY A 126 -9.85 -7.93 -12.81
N LEU A 127 -10.72 -7.26 -12.05
CA LEU A 127 -10.55 -5.86 -11.67
C LEU A 127 -9.28 -5.62 -10.85
N VAL A 128 -9.02 -6.47 -9.85
CA VAL A 128 -7.82 -6.34 -9.02
C VAL A 128 -6.56 -6.62 -9.83
N SER A 129 -6.59 -7.59 -10.75
CA SER A 129 -5.47 -7.86 -11.68
C SER A 129 -5.18 -6.69 -12.62
N ASN A 130 -6.19 -5.90 -12.98
CA ASN A 130 -6.07 -4.73 -13.84
C ASN A 130 -6.04 -3.40 -13.08
N LEU A 131 -5.82 -3.44 -11.76
CA LEU A 131 -5.83 -2.25 -10.93
C LEU A 131 -4.67 -1.31 -11.27
N ASP A 132 -4.95 -0.01 -11.35
CA ASP A 132 -3.95 1.04 -11.58
C ASP A 132 -3.18 1.31 -10.27
N GLU A 133 -1.92 0.90 -10.24
CA GLU A 133 -1.06 1.02 -9.06
C GLU A 133 -0.80 2.47 -8.67
N LYS A 134 -0.76 3.40 -9.63
CA LYS A 134 -0.59 4.83 -9.33
C LYS A 134 -1.79 5.36 -8.54
N ARG A 135 -3.01 5.07 -9.00
CA ARG A 135 -4.24 5.48 -8.32
C ARG A 135 -4.37 4.85 -6.93
N LEU A 136 -4.00 3.56 -6.80
CA LEU A 136 -3.98 2.89 -5.50
C LEU A 136 -3.05 3.60 -4.50
N ASN A 137 -1.84 3.93 -4.96
CA ASN A 137 -0.86 4.64 -4.15
C ASN A 137 -1.36 6.03 -3.74
N GLU A 138 -1.97 6.78 -4.66
CA GLU A 138 -2.54 8.10 -4.37
C GLU A 138 -3.67 8.03 -3.32
N VAL A 139 -4.56 7.02 -3.40
CA VAL A 139 -5.60 6.82 -2.38
C VAL A 139 -5.00 6.50 -1.02
N SER A 140 -4.01 5.60 -0.99
CA SER A 140 -3.30 5.22 0.23
C SER A 140 -2.63 6.44 0.87
N GLU A 141 -1.87 7.22 0.09
CA GLU A 141 -1.20 8.43 0.55
C GLU A 141 -2.18 9.48 1.08
N ARG A 142 -3.31 9.70 0.40
CA ARG A 142 -4.37 10.60 0.88
C ARG A 142 -4.97 10.12 2.21
N LEU A 143 -5.21 8.82 2.37
CA LEU A 143 -5.73 8.26 3.61
C LEU A 143 -4.75 8.45 4.78
N PHE A 144 -3.47 8.11 4.57
CA PHE A 144 -2.43 8.28 5.59
C PHE A 144 -2.22 9.75 5.95
N SER A 145 -2.21 10.64 4.95
CA SER A 145 -2.12 12.10 5.14
C SER A 145 -3.30 12.62 5.97
N PHE A 146 -4.53 12.21 5.63
CA PHE A 146 -5.74 12.57 6.37
C PHE A 146 -5.68 12.14 7.84
N LEU A 147 -5.19 10.94 8.10
CA LEU A 147 -5.01 10.43 9.47
C LEU A 147 -3.78 11.01 10.19
N ARG A 148 -2.99 11.87 9.53
CA ARG A 148 -1.69 12.36 9.99
C ARG A 148 -0.74 11.22 10.39
N ILE A 149 -0.95 10.04 9.82
CA ILE A 149 -0.08 8.88 10.02
C ILE A 149 1.02 9.00 8.98
N LYS A 150 2.27 9.07 9.44
CA LYS A 150 3.42 9.01 8.51
C LYS A 150 3.34 7.69 7.76
N ASN A 151 3.20 7.77 6.44
CA ASN A 151 3.21 6.58 5.62
C ASN A 151 4.63 5.99 5.62
N GLU A 152 4.84 4.96 6.43
CA GLU A 152 6.14 4.26 6.52
C GLU A 152 6.40 3.39 5.28
N SER A 153 5.40 3.16 4.40
CA SER A 153 5.51 2.21 3.30
C SER A 153 6.58 2.54 2.26
N LYS A 154 7.08 3.78 2.22
CA LYS A 154 8.15 4.21 1.30
C LYS A 154 9.54 4.30 1.93
N ARG A 155 9.70 3.94 3.21
CA ARG A 155 11.05 3.95 3.81
C ARG A 155 11.75 2.65 3.48
N ILE A 156 12.49 2.66 2.38
CA ILE A 156 13.48 1.63 2.08
C ILE A 156 14.45 1.55 3.26
N ASP A 157 14.63 0.35 3.82
CA ASP A 157 15.61 0.15 4.87
C ASP A 157 17.00 0.26 4.28
N ILE A 158 17.67 1.37 4.56
CA ILE A 158 19.02 1.66 4.07
C ILE A 158 20.04 0.59 4.47
N GLN A 159 19.77 -0.20 5.52
CA GLN A 159 20.69 -1.25 5.95
C GLN A 159 20.62 -2.48 5.04
N THR A 160 19.42 -2.85 4.59
CA THR A 160 19.18 -4.10 3.84
C THR A 160 18.76 -3.87 2.39
N VAL A 161 18.74 -2.63 1.90
CA VAL A 161 18.32 -2.29 0.54
C VAL A 161 19.11 -3.05 -0.52
N ILE A 162 18.37 -3.59 -1.48
CA ILE A 162 18.90 -4.22 -2.70
C ILE A 162 18.36 -3.53 -3.96
N LEU A 163 18.95 -3.84 -5.11
CA LEU A 163 18.61 -3.18 -6.38
C LEU A 163 17.12 -3.35 -6.75
N SER A 164 16.52 -4.51 -6.45
CA SER A 164 15.10 -4.78 -6.75
C SER A 164 14.12 -3.93 -5.92
N ASP A 165 14.58 -3.32 -4.83
CA ASP A 165 13.77 -2.39 -4.03
C ASP A 165 13.64 -1.01 -4.69
N LEU A 166 14.52 -0.68 -5.65
CA LEU A 166 14.55 0.60 -6.34
C LEU A 166 13.66 0.57 -7.59
N LYS A 167 12.35 0.56 -7.37
CA LYS A 167 11.35 0.37 -8.45
C LYS A 167 11.10 1.65 -9.23
N ASN A 168 11.17 2.80 -8.57
CA ASN A 168 10.83 4.08 -9.17
C ASN A 168 11.91 5.15 -8.94
N LYS A 169 11.72 6.32 -9.57
CA LYS A 169 12.63 7.46 -9.45
C LYS A 169 12.76 7.96 -8.02
N ASP A 170 11.67 7.95 -7.24
CA ASP A 170 11.65 8.45 -5.88
C ASP A 170 12.47 7.55 -4.94
N ASP A 171 12.47 6.23 -5.18
CA ASP A 171 13.28 5.25 -4.44
C ASP A 171 14.79 5.52 -4.64
N VAL A 172 15.18 5.77 -5.90
CA VAL A 172 16.57 6.11 -6.27
C VAL A 172 16.98 7.44 -5.64
N ASP A 173 16.10 8.45 -5.70
CA ASP A 173 16.36 9.76 -5.12
C ASP A 173 16.43 9.68 -3.57
N PHE A 174 15.61 8.83 -2.95
CA PHE A 174 15.66 8.55 -1.51
C PHE A 174 16.99 7.90 -1.09
N ILE A 175 17.44 6.85 -1.78
CA ILE A 175 18.71 6.18 -1.48
C ILE A 175 19.90 7.12 -1.71
N ARG A 176 19.87 7.91 -2.78
CA ARG A 176 20.86 8.96 -3.02
C ARG A 176 20.92 9.93 -1.84
N ASP A 177 19.79 10.44 -1.38
CA ASP A 177 19.76 11.43 -0.29
C ASP A 177 20.17 10.81 1.06
N ALA A 178 19.84 9.54 1.29
CA ALA A 178 20.31 8.79 2.44
C ALA A 178 21.83 8.60 2.41
N ALA A 179 22.41 8.28 1.25
CA ALA A 179 23.85 8.19 1.06
C ALA A 179 24.56 9.51 1.36
N LEU A 180 24.01 10.64 0.90
CA LEU A 180 24.56 11.98 1.20
C LEU A 180 24.53 12.28 2.71
N LYS A 181 23.46 11.92 3.41
CA LYS A 181 23.38 12.12 4.88
C LYS A 181 24.39 11.27 5.65
N LEU A 182 24.70 10.07 5.14
CA LEU A 182 25.67 9.16 5.75
C LEU A 182 27.12 9.50 5.41
N GLU A 183 27.39 10.37 4.44
CA GLU A 183 28.74 10.60 3.91
C GLU A 183 29.76 10.98 5.01
N LYS A 184 29.33 11.74 6.02
CA LYS A 184 30.17 12.18 7.14
C LYS A 184 30.30 11.16 8.27
N ALA A 185 29.32 10.26 8.41
CA ALA A 185 29.23 9.34 9.54
C ALA A 185 29.74 7.93 9.19
N ASN A 186 29.47 7.46 7.97
CA ASN A 186 29.84 6.13 7.50
C ASN A 186 30.02 6.15 5.98
N LEU A 187 31.22 6.54 5.54
CA LEU A 187 31.58 6.67 4.14
C LEU A 187 31.46 5.33 3.35
N PRO A 188 31.88 4.16 3.89
CA PRO A 188 31.67 2.89 3.20
C PRO A 188 30.21 2.58 2.90
N LYS A 189 29.30 2.82 3.86
CA LYS A 189 27.86 2.61 3.65
C LYS A 189 27.29 3.62 2.66
N ALA A 190 27.72 4.89 2.75
CA ALA A 190 27.34 5.92 1.77
C ALA A 190 27.76 5.53 0.34
N LEU A 191 28.95 4.97 0.14
CA LEU A 191 29.40 4.45 -1.15
C LEU A 191 28.52 3.28 -1.62
N SER A 192 28.24 2.31 -0.76
CA SER A 192 27.37 1.17 -1.09
C SER A 192 25.99 1.63 -1.59
N LEU A 193 25.36 2.57 -0.88
CA LEU A 193 24.06 3.14 -1.29
C LEU A 193 24.14 3.92 -2.61
N MET A 194 25.20 4.71 -2.81
CA MET A 194 25.39 5.47 -4.03
C MET A 194 25.65 4.56 -5.25
N LEU A 195 26.31 3.42 -5.05
CA LEU A 195 26.50 2.39 -6.09
C LEU A 195 25.16 1.72 -6.47
N LEU A 196 24.29 1.42 -5.49
CA LEU A 196 22.94 0.92 -5.80
C LEU A 196 22.14 1.96 -6.60
N ALA A 197 22.19 3.24 -6.20
CA ALA A 197 21.57 4.31 -6.96
C ALA A 197 22.16 4.47 -8.37
N GLN A 198 23.47 4.25 -8.55
CA GLN A 198 24.14 4.25 -9.84
C GLN A 198 23.67 3.09 -10.73
N GLN A 199 23.54 1.88 -10.17
CA GLN A 199 23.01 0.73 -10.90
C GLN A 199 21.58 0.98 -11.39
N ALA A 200 20.74 1.59 -10.56
CA ALA A 200 19.37 1.95 -10.94
C ALA A 200 19.32 3.14 -11.92
N ARG A 201 20.28 4.06 -11.89
CA ARG A 201 20.39 5.22 -12.82
C ARG A 201 21.83 5.42 -13.34
N PRO A 202 22.31 4.61 -14.30
CA PRO A 202 23.71 4.63 -14.73
C PRO A 202 24.15 5.95 -15.39
N LYS A 203 23.21 6.65 -16.02
CA LYS A 203 23.43 7.93 -16.70
C LYS A 203 23.29 9.16 -15.77
N GLY A 204 23.14 8.96 -14.45
CA GLY A 204 22.98 10.06 -13.49
C GLY A 204 24.30 10.78 -13.20
N PRO A 205 24.53 12.02 -13.71
CA PRO A 205 25.83 12.67 -13.62
C PRO A 205 26.23 12.97 -12.17
N PHE A 206 25.28 13.39 -11.34
CA PHE A 206 25.51 13.66 -9.91
C PHE A 206 25.93 12.39 -9.15
N ILE A 207 25.23 11.28 -9.38
CA ILE A 207 25.50 9.98 -8.74
C ILE A 207 26.90 9.50 -9.14
N ASN A 208 27.21 9.51 -10.43
CA ASN A 208 28.52 9.10 -10.96
C ASN A 208 29.67 9.93 -10.35
N LYS A 209 29.50 11.26 -10.29
CA LYS A 209 30.49 12.16 -9.67
C LYS A 209 30.73 11.82 -8.19
N LYS A 210 29.66 11.59 -7.42
CA LYS A 210 29.75 11.23 -6.01
C LYS A 210 30.36 9.85 -5.77
N VAL A 211 30.05 8.85 -6.59
CA VAL A 211 30.68 7.52 -6.52
C VAL A 211 32.20 7.63 -6.69
N LEU A 212 32.67 8.36 -7.70
CA LEU A 212 34.10 8.58 -7.93
C LEU A 212 34.77 9.27 -6.74
N GLN A 213 34.12 10.32 -6.21
CA GLN A 213 34.61 11.05 -5.04
C GLN A 213 34.75 10.12 -3.82
N TYR A 214 33.73 9.32 -3.52
CA TYR A 214 33.74 8.42 -2.37
C TYR A 214 34.80 7.31 -2.50
N LYS A 215 34.99 6.76 -3.71
CA LYS A 215 36.05 5.79 -3.98
C LYS A 215 37.44 6.40 -3.70
N ALA A 216 37.70 7.60 -4.21
CA ALA A 216 38.97 8.29 -4.01
C ALA A 216 39.28 8.60 -2.53
N LEU A 217 38.26 8.87 -1.72
CA LEU A 217 38.40 9.12 -0.28
C LEU A 217 38.69 7.86 0.54
N LEU A 218 38.25 6.68 0.09
CA LEU A 218 38.47 5.40 0.78
C LEU A 218 39.78 4.70 0.38
N THR A 219 40.40 5.09 -0.73
CA THR A 219 41.70 4.56 -1.18
C THR A 219 42.90 5.32 -0.58
N LYS A 220 42.64 6.47 0.06
CA LYS A 220 43.65 7.24 0.81
C LYS A 220 43.74 6.72 2.24
#